data_AF-A0AAU8HMI7-F1
#
_entry.id   AF-A0AAU8HMI7-F1
#
_cell.length_a   1.000
_cell.length_b   1.000
_cell.length_c   1.000
_cell.angle_alpha   90.00
_cell.angle_beta   90.00
_cell.angle_gamma   90.00
#
_symmetry.space_group_name_H-M   'P 1'
#
loop_
_entity.id
_entity.type
_entity.pdbx_description
1 polymer ?
#
loop_
_entity_poly.entity_id
_entity_poly.type
_entity_poly.pdbx_seq_one_letter_code
_entity_poly.pdbx_strand_id
1 'polypeptide(L)'
;MLRHGDQILVAVVEVAGALVIFVGAVWAALRFVVVGLRQRSAALFTPIRLSLGRFLTLGLEFQLAADILRTAVSPTFAQIGQLAAIATIRTALNFFLRREIVQEQQQVQGERRVETTDRPPR
;
A
#
# COMPACT_ATOMS: atom_id res chain seq x y z
N MET A 1 -3.73 -3.63 -36.44
CA MET A 1 -2.40 -3.55 -35.81
C MET A 1 -2.26 -2.41 -34.79
N LEU A 2 -2.98 -1.28 -34.91
CA LEU A 2 -2.93 -0.17 -33.92
C LEU A 2 -3.48 -0.52 -32.52
N ARG A 3 -4.33 -1.54 -32.39
CA ARG A 3 -4.93 -2.04 -31.12
C ARG A 3 -3.98 -2.83 -30.20
N HIS A 4 -2.73 -3.05 -30.59
CA HIS A 4 -1.74 -3.75 -29.74
C HIS A 4 -0.77 -2.78 -29.06
N GLY A 5 -0.50 -1.62 -29.67
CA GLY A 5 0.48 -0.66 -29.14
C GLY A 5 0.01 0.04 -27.87
N ASP A 6 -1.30 0.30 -27.77
CA ASP A 6 -1.96 0.89 -26.61
C ASP A 6 -1.96 -0.04 -25.40
N GLN A 7 -2.20 -1.34 -25.59
CA GLN A 7 -2.15 -2.32 -24.51
C GLN A 7 -0.73 -2.48 -23.94
N ILE A 8 0.27 -2.45 -24.81
CA ILE A 8 1.68 -2.53 -24.41
C ILE A 8 2.06 -1.30 -23.58
N LEU A 9 1.62 -0.10 -23.97
CA LEU A 9 1.89 1.12 -23.21
C LEU A 9 1.31 1.06 -21.78
N VAL A 10 0.05 0.65 -21.63
CA VAL A 10 -0.57 0.50 -20.30
C VAL A 10 0.18 -0.54 -19.47
N ALA A 11 0.50 -1.70 -20.05
CA ALA A 11 1.21 -2.77 -19.36
C ALA A 11 2.62 -2.35 -18.91
N VAL A 12 3.34 -1.58 -19.73
CA VAL A 12 4.67 -1.06 -19.37
C VAL A 12 4.57 -0.15 -18.15
N VAL A 13 3.58 0.74 -18.11
CA VAL A 13 3.37 1.67 -16.99
C VAL A 13 2.96 0.89 -15.72
N GLU A 14 2.09 -0.11 -15.83
CA GLU A 14 1.70 -0.99 -14.72
C GLU A 14 2.92 -1.75 -14.15
N VAL A 15 3.71 -2.37 -15.02
CA VAL A 15 4.91 -3.12 -14.62
C VAL A 15 5.94 -2.19 -13.99
N ALA A 16 6.14 -0.99 -14.54
CA ALA A 16 7.05 0.00 -13.95
C ALA A 16 6.61 0.39 -12.53
N GLY A 17 5.33 0.72 -12.34
CA GLY A 17 4.79 1.05 -11.00
C GLY A 17 4.90 -0.12 -10.02
N ALA A 18 4.59 -1.34 -10.46
CA ALA A 18 4.74 -2.55 -9.64
C ALA A 18 6.21 -2.80 -9.25
N LEU A 19 7.14 -2.60 -10.18
CA LEU A 19 8.57 -2.78 -9.95
C LEU A 19 9.11 -1.77 -8.95
N VAL A 20 8.70 -0.50 -9.03
CA VAL A 20 9.05 0.54 -8.07
C VAL A 20 8.59 0.15 -6.66
N ILE A 21 7.33 -0.27 -6.51
CA ILE A 21 6.77 -0.71 -5.23
C ILE A 21 7.55 -1.89 -4.69
N PHE A 22 7.81 -2.88 -5.55
CA PHE A 22 8.53 -4.09 -5.19
C PHE A 22 9.95 -3.79 -4.71
N VAL A 23 10.71 -2.98 -5.45
CA VAL A 23 12.07 -2.56 -5.08
C VAL A 23 12.07 -1.83 -3.75
N GLY A 24 11.15 -0.89 -3.55
CA GLY A 24 11.01 -0.16 -2.29
C GLY A 24 10.69 -1.07 -1.10
N ALA A 25 9.79 -2.04 -1.30
CA ALA A 25 9.41 -3.02 -0.29
C ALA A 25 10.57 -3.96 0.06
N VAL A 26 11.26 -4.52 -0.93
CA VAL A 26 12.44 -5.37 -0.71
C VAL A 26 13.54 -4.60 0.01
N TRP A 27 13.85 -3.39 -0.44
CA TRP A 27 14.86 -2.55 0.20
C TRP A 27 14.51 -2.25 1.67
N ALA A 28 13.26 -1.89 1.94
CA ALA A 28 12.78 -1.62 3.30
C ALA A 28 12.83 -2.87 4.19
N ALA A 29 12.42 -4.03 3.67
CA ALA A 29 12.46 -5.30 4.38
C ALA A 29 13.89 -5.72 4.73
N LEU A 30 14.82 -5.64 3.77
CA LEU A 30 16.23 -5.95 4.02
C LEU A 30 16.84 -5.03 5.09
N ARG A 31 16.59 -3.71 4.98
CA ARG A 31 17.04 -2.74 5.99
C ARG A 31 16.43 -3.01 7.36
N PHE A 32 15.14 -3.34 7.41
CA PHE A 32 14.44 -3.65 8.64
C PHE A 32 15.05 -4.88 9.32
N VAL A 33 15.33 -5.95 8.57
CA VAL A 33 15.96 -7.16 9.12
C VAL A 33 17.37 -6.86 9.63
N VAL A 34 18.22 -6.22 8.80
CA VAL A 34 19.63 -5.94 9.15
C VAL A 34 19.74 -5.01 10.36
N VAL A 35 18.91 -3.96 10.43
CA VAL A 35 18.97 -2.95 11.50
C VAL A 35 18.19 -3.39 12.73
N GLY A 36 17.00 -3.97 12.55
CA GLY A 36 16.12 -4.43 13.62
C GLY A 36 16.70 -5.59 14.42
N LEU A 37 17.55 -6.42 13.82
CA LEU A 37 18.31 -7.47 14.53
C LEU A 37 19.45 -6.90 15.39
N ARG A 38 20.01 -5.72 15.05
CA ARG A 38 21.12 -5.09 15.80
C ARG A 38 20.66 -4.09 16.86
N GLN A 39 19.59 -3.33 16.64
CA GLN A 39 19.13 -2.29 17.56
C GLN A 39 17.59 -2.19 17.58
N ARG A 40 16.98 -2.43 18.76
CA ARG A 40 15.53 -2.26 18.99
C ARG A 40 15.14 -0.79 19.27
N SER A 41 15.69 0.17 18.53
CA SER A 41 15.40 1.59 18.76
C SER A 41 14.39 2.12 17.76
N ALA A 42 13.25 2.62 18.26
CA ALA A 42 12.15 3.16 17.45
C ALA A 42 12.60 4.26 16.46
N ALA A 43 13.66 4.99 16.80
CA ALA A 43 14.23 6.06 15.98
C ALA A 43 14.70 5.60 14.59
N LEU A 44 15.11 4.33 14.44
CA LEU A 44 15.61 3.80 13.15
C LEU A 44 14.51 3.28 12.23
N PHE A 45 13.28 3.09 12.73
CA PHE A 45 12.15 2.65 11.91
C PHE A 45 11.53 3.79 11.11
N THR A 46 11.58 5.02 11.64
CA THR A 46 11.08 6.22 10.97
C THR A 46 11.67 6.43 9.57
N PRO A 47 13.00 6.43 9.36
CA PRO A 47 13.56 6.63 8.02
C PRO A 47 13.25 5.48 7.05
N ILE A 48 13.17 4.23 7.53
CA ILE A 48 12.81 3.07 6.70
C ILE A 48 11.36 3.21 6.20
N ARG A 49 10.41 3.54 7.10
CA ARG A 49 9.00 3.76 6.74
C ARG A 49 8.85 4.95 5.80
N LEU A 50 9.60 6.04 6.03
CA LEU A 50 9.53 7.23 5.18
C LEU A 50 10.02 6.94 3.76
N SER A 51 11.12 6.17 3.64
CA SER A 51 11.64 5.74 2.34
C SER A 51 10.67 4.80 1.63
N LEU A 52 10.12 3.80 2.33
CA LEU A 52 9.10 2.92 1.77
C LEU A 52 7.88 3.70 1.28
N GLY A 53 7.41 4.66 2.08
CA GLY A 53 6.32 5.55 1.71
C GLY A 53 6.57 6.29 0.39
N ARG A 54 7.79 6.78 0.14
CA ARG A 54 8.16 7.43 -1.13
C ARG A 54 8.06 6.48 -2.33
N PHE A 55 8.54 5.24 -2.20
CA PHE A 55 8.42 4.23 -3.26
C PHE A 55 6.95 3.86 -3.52
N LEU A 56 6.14 3.73 -2.47
CA LEU A 56 4.71 3.47 -2.60
C LEU A 56 3.99 4.61 -3.30
N THR A 57 4.22 5.86 -2.90
CA THR A 57 3.62 7.03 -3.56
C THR A 57 4.00 7.08 -5.04
N LEU A 58 5.29 6.91 -5.37
CA LEU A 58 5.75 6.92 -6.75
C LEU A 58 5.07 5.81 -7.58
N GLY A 59 5.05 4.58 -7.06
CA GLY A 59 4.40 3.47 -7.74
C GLY A 59 2.89 3.65 -7.92
N LEU A 60 2.22 4.31 -6.97
CA LEU A 60 0.80 4.66 -7.09
C LEU A 60 0.55 5.74 -8.15
N GLU A 61 1.47 6.70 -8.33
CA GLU A 61 1.39 7.67 -9.42
C GLU A 61 1.50 6.97 -10.79
N PHE A 62 2.38 5.98 -10.93
CA PHE A 62 2.45 5.14 -12.13
C PHE A 62 1.16 4.34 -12.36
N GLN A 63 0.60 3.72 -11.32
CA GLN A 63 -0.67 2.99 -11.45
C GLN A 63 -1.82 3.91 -11.87
N LEU A 64 -1.90 5.11 -11.27
CA LEU A 64 -2.88 6.12 -11.66
C LEU A 64 -2.71 6.54 -13.13
N ALA A 65 -1.47 6.72 -13.59
CA ALA A 65 -1.19 7.03 -14.99
C ALA A 65 -1.62 5.90 -15.94
N ALA A 66 -1.43 4.64 -15.56
CA ALA A 66 -1.90 3.49 -16.32
C ALA A 66 -3.44 3.46 -16.42
N ASP A 67 -4.14 3.77 -15.33
CA ASP A 67 -5.61 3.83 -15.30
C ASP A 67 -6.14 4.96 -16.20
N ILE A 68 -5.54 6.14 -16.14
CA ILE A 68 -5.86 7.26 -17.04
C ILE A 68 -5.62 6.85 -18.49
N LEU A 69 -4.46 6.26 -18.80
CA LEU A 69 -4.11 5.83 -20.15
C LEU A 69 -5.10 4.79 -20.70
N ARG A 70 -5.48 3.81 -19.87
CA ARG A 70 -6.48 2.79 -20.20
C ARG A 70 -7.83 3.42 -20.59
N THR A 71 -8.27 4.44 -19.86
CA THR A 71 -9.50 5.16 -20.21
C THR A 71 -9.39 6.01 -21.48
N ALA A 72 -8.19 6.52 -21.79
CA ALA A 72 -7.95 7.36 -22.96
C ALA A 72 -7.83 6.58 -24.28
N VAL A 73 -7.24 5.38 -24.26
CA VAL A 73 -6.94 4.61 -25.49
C VAL A 73 -8.10 3.77 -26.01
N SER A 74 -9.02 3.32 -25.17
CA SER A 74 -10.12 2.44 -25.59
C SER A 74 -11.35 2.59 -24.67
N PRO A 75 -12.31 3.47 -25.02
CA PRO A 75 -13.54 3.64 -24.27
C PRO A 75 -14.51 2.47 -24.57
N THR A 76 -14.10 1.24 -24.27
CA THR A 76 -14.97 0.07 -24.38
C THR A 76 -15.58 -0.25 -23.03
N PHE A 77 -16.91 -0.34 -22.96
CA PHE A 77 -17.65 -0.62 -21.72
C PHE A 77 -17.17 -1.88 -20.99
N ALA A 78 -16.65 -2.88 -21.69
CA ALA A 78 -16.08 -4.09 -21.10
C ALA A 78 -14.80 -3.82 -20.28
N GLN A 79 -13.89 -2.97 -20.79
CA GLN A 79 -12.65 -2.60 -20.08
C GLN A 79 -12.94 -1.67 -18.91
N ILE A 80 -13.91 -0.75 -19.08
CA ILE A 80 -14.41 0.08 -17.99
C ILE A 80 -15.01 -0.80 -16.88
N GLY A 81 -15.78 -1.82 -17.24
CA GLY A 81 -16.34 -2.79 -16.29
C GLY A 81 -15.25 -3.58 -15.54
N GLN A 82 -14.19 -4.02 -16.23
CA GLN A 82 -13.08 -4.72 -15.60
C GLN A 82 -12.29 -3.82 -14.65
N LEU A 83 -12.02 -2.57 -15.04
CA LEU A 83 -11.35 -1.58 -14.20
C LEU A 83 -12.19 -1.23 -12.97
N ALA A 84 -13.49 -0.99 -13.16
CA ALA A 84 -14.43 -0.74 -12.07
C ALA A 84 -14.47 -1.91 -11.08
N ALA A 85 -14.51 -3.15 -11.56
CA ALA A 85 -14.47 -4.34 -10.70
C ALA A 85 -13.18 -4.39 -9.86
N ILE A 86 -12.01 -4.19 -10.47
CA ILE A 86 -10.72 -4.17 -9.76
C ILE A 86 -10.68 -3.04 -8.73
N ALA A 87 -11.12 -1.83 -9.10
CA ALA A 87 -11.17 -0.68 -8.20
C ALA A 87 -12.12 -0.92 -7.02
N THR A 88 -13.28 -1.51 -7.26
CA THR A 88 -14.24 -1.90 -6.21
C THR A 88 -13.65 -2.93 -5.27
N ILE A 89 -13.02 -4.00 -5.80
CA ILE A 89 -12.37 -5.03 -4.97
C ILE A 89 -11.28 -4.39 -4.11
N ARG A 90 -10.41 -3.56 -4.72
CA ARG A 90 -9.34 -2.85 -4.00
C ARG A 90 -9.90 -1.98 -2.88
N THR A 91 -10.99 -1.27 -3.13
CA THR A 91 -11.63 -0.40 -2.14
C THR A 91 -12.26 -1.21 -1.01
N ALA A 92 -12.98 -2.29 -1.35
CA ALA A 92 -13.59 -3.17 -0.36
C ALA A 92 -12.54 -3.82 0.55
N LEU A 93 -11.48 -4.39 -0.02
CA LEU A 93 -10.39 -5.00 0.74
C LEU A 93 -9.69 -3.98 1.66
N ASN A 94 -9.33 -2.80 1.13
CA ASN A 94 -8.72 -1.75 1.94
C ASN A 94 -9.66 -1.27 3.06
N PHE A 95 -10.96 -1.18 2.79
CA PHE A 95 -11.95 -0.78 3.78
C PHE A 95 -12.05 -1.80 4.93
N PHE A 96 -12.15 -3.09 4.61
CA PHE A 96 -12.20 -4.16 5.63
C PHE A 96 -10.92 -4.18 6.47
N LEU A 97 -9.76 -4.16 5.82
CA LEU A 97 -8.48 -4.19 6.52
C LEU A 97 -8.32 -2.98 7.46
N ARG A 98 -8.70 -1.78 6.99
CA ARG A 98 -8.65 -0.57 7.82
C ARG A 98 -9.60 -0.65 9.00
N ARG A 99 -10.77 -1.25 8.83
CA ARG A 99 -11.75 -1.44 9.91
C ARG A 99 -11.24 -2.41 10.97
N GLU A 100 -10.67 -3.54 10.57
CA GLU A 100 -10.09 -4.53 11.49
C GLU A 100 -8.97 -3.91 12.34
N ILE A 101 -8.04 -3.18 11.71
CA ILE A 101 -6.94 -2.49 12.42
C ILE A 101 -7.49 -1.49 13.45
N VAL A 102 -8.53 -0.73 13.11
CA VAL A 102 -9.13 0.24 14.04
C VAL A 102 -9.79 -0.48 15.24
N GLN A 103 -10.42 -1.63 15.01
CA GLN A 103 -11.04 -2.42 16.08
C GLN A 103 -9.99 -2.99 17.05
N GLU A 104 -8.91 -3.56 16.53
CA GLU A 104 -7.81 -4.07 17.35
C GLU A 104 -7.17 -2.97 18.20
N GLN A 105 -6.94 -1.78 17.62
CA GLN A 105 -6.35 -0.66 18.37
C GLN A 105 -7.23 -0.15 19.51
N GLN A 106 -8.55 -0.29 19.42
CA GLN A 106 -9.48 0.07 20.49
C GLN A 106 -9.45 -0.95 21.63
N GLN A 107 -9.35 -2.25 21.32
CA GLN A 107 -9.22 -3.31 22.34
C GLN A 107 -7.94 -3.13 23.16
N VAL A 108 -6.80 -2.92 22.51
CA VAL A 108 -5.50 -2.73 23.18
C VAL A 108 -5.46 -1.44 24.03
N GLN A 109 -6.22 -0.41 23.67
CA GLN A 109 -6.35 0.80 24.50
C GLN A 109 -7.29 0.60 25.69
N GLY A 110 -8.38 -0.15 25.51
CA GLY A 110 -9.30 -0.54 26.59
C GLY A 110 -8.59 -1.34 27.68
N GLU A 111 -7.81 -2.35 27.30
CA GLU A 111 -7.03 -3.19 28.23
C GLU A 111 -5.98 -2.38 29.02
N ARG A 112 -5.23 -1.48 28.35
CA ARG A 112 -4.25 -0.61 29.03
C ARG A 112 -4.89 0.37 30.01
N ARG A 113 -6.09 0.89 29.72
CA ARG A 113 -6.79 1.82 30.61
C ARG A 113 -7.30 1.12 31.89
N VAL A 114 -7.70 -0.14 31.77
CA VAL A 114 -8.11 -0.98 32.91
C VAL A 114 -6.90 -1.32 33.80
N GLU A 115 -5.77 -1.72 33.22
CA GLU A 115 -4.54 -2.03 33.98
C GLU A 115 -3.97 -0.81 34.74
N THR A 116 -4.17 0.41 34.23
CA THR A 116 -3.66 1.64 34.88
C THR A 116 -4.56 2.11 36.04
N THR A 117 -5.85 1.77 36.00
CA THR A 117 -6.84 2.20 37.02
C THR A 117 -6.85 1.29 38.25
N ASP A 118 -6.44 0.03 38.10
CA ASP A 118 -6.50 -0.99 39.14
C ASP A 118 -5.19 -1.15 39.95
N ARG A 119 -4.22 -0.25 39.78
CA ARG A 119 -3.03 -0.23 40.65
C ARG A 119 -3.34 0.49 41.95
N PRO A 120 -3.37 -0.20 43.11
CA PRO A 120 -3.51 0.47 44.39
C PRO A 120 -2.30 1.39 44.62
N PRO A 121 -2.51 2.61 45.14
CA PRO A 121 -1.42 3.50 45.50
C PRO A 121 -0.55 2.84 46.57
N ARG A 122 0.76 2.77 46.33
CA ARG A 122 1.76 2.33 47.32
C ARG A 122 2.05 3.44 48.31
#